data_AF-A0A0E9WSF2-F1
#
_entry.id   AF-A0A0E9WSF2-F1
#
_cell.length_a   1.000
_cell.length_b   1.000
_cell.length_c   1.000
_cell.angle_alpha   90.00
_cell.angle_beta   90.00
_cell.angle_gamma   90.00
#
_symmetry.space_group_name_H-M   'P 1'
#
loop_
_entity.id
_entity.type
_entity.pdbx_description
1 polymer ?
#
loop_
_entity_poly.entity_id
_entity_poly.type
_entity_poly.pdbx_seq_one_letter_code
_entity_poly.pdbx_strand_id
1 'polypeptide(L)'
;MAITYAPVQWVRLATLSRLPAVLDQWFTLPIFAWVPVWCRFITHGWQPRHALAVELCSLFSYALALVHDRGFEVALGCHVALAVTEGVRVQRRFGDPLSRRYLALAMLTCCGFVALKLLDHPLAQYRVFQRLTGHFWSKVCDIYQFHFSFCFLTRLTRLAQRREE
;
A
#
# COMPACT_ATOMS: atom_id res chain seq x y z
N MET A 1 -4.71 10.45 -7.11
CA MET A 1 -5.19 9.21 -6.44
C MET A 1 -5.70 9.45 -5.02
N ALA A 2 -4.96 10.07 -4.11
CA ALA A 2 -5.43 10.26 -2.72
C ALA A 2 -6.73 11.11 -2.60
N ILE A 3 -6.84 12.20 -3.38
CA ILE A 3 -8.04 13.06 -3.41
C ILE A 3 -9.28 12.29 -3.88
N THR A 4 -9.15 11.41 -4.87
CA THR A 4 -10.25 10.59 -5.39
C THR A 4 -10.56 9.39 -4.50
N TYR A 5 -9.58 8.92 -3.73
CA TYR A 5 -9.74 7.79 -2.80
C TYR A 5 -10.46 8.18 -1.51
N ALA A 6 -10.28 9.40 -1.00
CA ALA A 6 -10.90 9.85 0.24
C ALA A 6 -12.44 9.79 0.24
N PRO A 7 -13.16 10.22 -0.82
CA PRO A 7 -14.61 10.01 -0.93
C PRO A 7 -15.01 8.54 -0.91
N VAL A 8 -14.27 7.68 -1.62
CA VAL A 8 -14.54 6.22 -1.64
C VAL A 8 -14.39 5.62 -0.24
N GLN A 9 -13.38 6.04 0.52
CA GLN A 9 -13.18 5.65 1.92
C GLN A 9 -14.34 6.08 2.81
N TRP A 10 -14.77 7.33 2.67
CA TRP A 10 -15.88 7.87 3.43
C TRP A 10 -17.16 7.07 3.18
N VAL A 11 -17.52 6.84 1.91
CA VAL A 11 -18.72 6.06 1.56
C VAL A 11 -18.61 4.63 2.07
N ARG A 12 -17.42 4.02 2.04
CA ARG A 12 -17.21 2.68 2.58
C ARG A 12 -17.44 2.60 4.08
N LEU A 13 -16.93 3.57 4.83
CA LEU A 13 -17.14 3.65 6.29
C LEU A 13 -18.59 3.97 6.64
N ALA A 14 -19.24 4.85 5.87
CA ALA A 14 -20.61 5.29 6.13
C ALA A 14 -21.67 4.24 5.80
N THR A 15 -21.47 3.46 4.74
CA THR A 15 -22.51 2.55 4.23
C THR A 15 -22.28 1.08 4.56
N LEU A 16 -21.03 0.69 4.85
CA LEU A 16 -20.61 -0.71 5.01
C LEU A 16 -21.10 -1.64 3.87
N SER A 17 -21.40 -1.07 2.70
CA SER A 17 -21.99 -1.79 1.58
C SER A 17 -20.93 -2.44 0.68
N ARG A 18 -21.34 -3.44 -0.11
CA ARG A 18 -20.43 -4.24 -0.94
C ARG A 18 -19.79 -3.43 -2.08
N LEU A 19 -20.54 -2.51 -2.70
CA LEU A 19 -20.07 -1.76 -3.87
C LEU A 19 -18.89 -0.80 -3.56
N PRO A 20 -18.93 0.03 -2.51
CA PRO A 20 -17.77 0.82 -2.06
C PRO A 20 -16.60 -0.04 -1.59
N ALA A 21 -16.83 -1.27 -1.12
CA ALA A 21 -15.76 -2.21 -0.77
C ALA A 21 -15.01 -2.70 -2.01
N VAL A 22 -15.72 -2.96 -3.12
CA VAL A 22 -15.12 -3.28 -4.42
C VAL A 22 -14.32 -2.09 -4.97
N LEU A 23 -14.89 -0.88 -4.93
CA LEU A 23 -14.19 0.32 -5.38
C LEU A 23 -12.92 0.60 -4.56
N ASP A 24 -12.98 0.43 -3.24
CA ASP A 24 -11.81 0.55 -2.36
C ASP A 24 -10.67 -0.39 -2.76
N GLN A 25 -11.00 -1.65 -3.03
CA GLN A 25 -10.01 -2.64 -3.49
C GLN A 25 -9.40 -2.21 -4.84
N TRP A 26 -10.22 -1.67 -5.74
CA TRP A 26 -9.79 -1.18 -7.04
C TRP A 26 -8.77 -0.04 -6.97
N PHE A 27 -8.94 0.87 -6.01
CA PHE A 27 -7.96 1.95 -5.76
C PHE A 27 -6.75 1.48 -4.95
N THR A 28 -6.91 0.46 -4.10
CA THR A 28 -5.84 -0.02 -3.22
C THR A 28 -4.67 -0.61 -4.03
N LEU A 29 -4.94 -1.45 -5.04
CA LEU A 29 -3.86 -2.13 -5.77
C LEU A 29 -2.95 -1.15 -6.52
N PRO A 30 -3.47 -0.17 -7.30
CA PRO A 30 -2.60 0.81 -7.98
C PRO A 30 -1.81 1.68 -7.00
N ILE A 31 -2.39 2.03 -5.85
CA ILE A 31 -1.69 2.73 -4.77
C ILE A 31 -0.41 1.97 -4.33
N PHE A 32 -0.50 0.65 -4.12
CA PHE A 32 0.67 -0.14 -3.76
C PHE A 32 1.68 -0.23 -4.92
N ALA A 33 1.18 -0.29 -6.16
CA ALA A 33 2.00 -0.37 -7.37
C ALA A 33 2.87 0.88 -7.60
N TRP A 34 2.52 2.04 -7.01
CA TRP A 34 3.37 3.22 -7.04
C TRP A 34 4.69 3.08 -6.29
N VAL A 35 4.77 2.23 -5.26
CA VAL A 35 6.01 2.01 -4.50
C VAL A 35 7.14 1.46 -5.38
N PRO A 36 6.97 0.34 -6.12
CA PRO A 36 8.01 -0.14 -7.02
C PRO A 36 8.30 0.84 -8.17
N VAL A 37 7.30 1.58 -8.68
CA VAL A 37 7.53 2.64 -9.68
C VAL A 37 8.49 3.71 -9.15
N TRP A 38 8.28 4.18 -7.91
CA TRP A 38 9.15 5.17 -7.29
C TRP A 38 10.54 4.59 -6.95
N CYS A 39 10.61 3.35 -6.49
CA CYS A 39 11.90 2.66 -6.28
C CYS A 39 12.72 2.59 -7.58
N ARG A 40 12.06 2.30 -8.70
CA ARG A 40 12.70 2.31 -10.02
C ARG A 40 13.11 3.71 -10.45
N PHE A 41 12.28 4.73 -10.18
CA PHE A 41 12.64 6.13 -10.39
C PHE A 41 13.95 6.51 -9.68
N ILE A 42 14.11 6.10 -8.41
CA ILE A 42 15.33 6.37 -7.62
C ILE A 42 16.58 5.74 -8.24
N THR A 43 16.44 4.62 -8.95
CA THR A 43 17.59 3.86 -9.49
C THR A 43 17.88 4.13 -10.96
N HIS A 44 16.88 4.50 -11.77
CA HIS A 44 16.98 4.60 -13.23
C HIS A 44 16.31 5.84 -13.82
N GLY A 45 15.86 6.78 -12.97
CA GLY A 45 15.12 7.97 -13.40
C GLY A 45 13.69 7.69 -13.86
N TRP A 46 13.03 8.72 -14.36
CA TRP A 46 11.62 8.65 -14.76
C TRP A 46 11.42 7.85 -16.05
N GLN A 47 10.61 6.78 -15.97
CA GLN A 47 10.30 5.90 -17.09
C GLN A 47 8.77 5.76 -17.23
N PRO A 48 8.10 6.68 -17.95
CA PRO A 48 6.63 6.75 -17.99
C PRO A 48 5.98 5.49 -18.57
N ARG A 49 6.64 4.83 -19.54
CA ARG A 49 6.17 3.56 -20.11
C ARG A 49 6.15 2.44 -19.07
N HIS A 50 7.16 2.38 -18.22
CA HIS A 50 7.21 1.40 -17.14
C HIS A 50 6.16 1.68 -16.07
N ALA A 51 6.02 2.95 -15.66
CA ALA A 51 4.98 3.37 -14.71
C ALA A 51 3.58 2.99 -15.22
N LEU A 52 3.28 3.30 -16.48
CA LEU A 52 2.01 2.95 -17.11
C LEU A 52 1.79 1.42 -17.16
N ALA A 53 2.82 0.65 -17.52
CA ALA A 53 2.71 -0.81 -17.55
C ALA A 53 2.42 -1.39 -16.17
N VAL A 54 3.09 -0.90 -15.13
CA VAL A 54 2.87 -1.33 -13.74
C VAL A 54 1.46 -0.97 -13.26
N GLU A 55 0.98 0.24 -13.55
CA GLU A 55 -0.38 0.67 -13.21
C GLU A 55 -1.44 -0.16 -13.94
N LEU A 56 -1.27 -0.41 -15.24
CA LEU A 56 -2.17 -1.26 -16.01
C LEU A 56 -2.18 -2.69 -15.46
N CYS A 57 -1.02 -3.29 -15.20
CA CYS A 57 -0.92 -4.60 -14.56
C CYS A 57 -1.62 -4.62 -13.20
N SER A 58 -1.51 -3.54 -12.42
CA SER A 58 -2.20 -3.41 -11.14
C SER A 58 -3.72 -3.39 -11.30
N LEU A 59 -4.24 -2.60 -12.24
CA LEU A 59 -5.68 -2.58 -12.57
C LEU A 59 -6.17 -3.94 -13.06
N PHE A 60 -5.44 -4.59 -13.95
CA PHE A 60 -5.79 -5.93 -14.44
C PHE A 60 -5.69 -7.00 -13.36
N SER A 61 -4.80 -6.86 -12.38
CA SER A 61 -4.70 -7.80 -11.26
C SER A 61 -5.98 -7.87 -10.41
N TYR A 62 -6.84 -6.84 -10.49
CA TYR A 62 -8.16 -6.90 -9.89
C TYR A 62 -9.09 -7.95 -10.53
N ALA A 63 -8.89 -8.29 -11.81
CA ALA A 63 -9.67 -9.36 -12.44
C ALA A 63 -9.56 -10.68 -11.66
N LEU A 64 -8.44 -10.91 -10.97
CA LEU A 64 -8.26 -12.07 -10.08
C LEU A 64 -9.32 -12.11 -8.98
N ALA A 65 -9.67 -10.95 -8.40
CA ALA A 65 -10.71 -10.82 -7.38
C ALA A 65 -12.13 -11.08 -7.93
N LEU A 66 -12.34 -11.00 -9.25
CA LEU A 66 -13.62 -11.29 -9.89
C LEU A 66 -13.79 -12.78 -10.19
N VAL A 67 -12.69 -13.51 -10.41
CA VAL A 67 -12.71 -14.92 -10.81
C VAL A 67 -12.50 -15.90 -9.65
N HIS A 68 -11.99 -15.44 -8.50
CA HIS A 68 -11.67 -16.30 -7.37
C HIS A 68 -11.95 -15.63 -6.02
N ASP A 69 -12.51 -16.36 -5.06
CA ASP A 69 -12.89 -15.87 -3.73
C ASP A 69 -11.71 -15.28 -2.93
N ARG A 70 -10.50 -15.76 -3.21
CA ARG A 70 -9.23 -15.27 -2.61
C ARG A 70 -8.42 -14.38 -3.53
N GLY A 71 -8.97 -14.00 -4.67
CA GLY A 71 -8.21 -13.34 -5.71
C GLY A 71 -7.71 -11.96 -5.31
N PHE A 72 -8.48 -11.23 -4.50
CA PHE A 72 -8.05 -9.94 -3.97
C PHE A 72 -6.85 -10.08 -3.02
N GLU A 73 -6.89 -11.05 -2.10
CA GLU A 73 -5.82 -11.29 -1.13
C GLU A 73 -4.53 -11.71 -1.82
N VAL A 74 -4.63 -12.56 -2.85
CA VAL A 74 -3.47 -12.96 -3.66
C VAL A 74 -2.89 -11.76 -4.40
N ALA A 75 -3.73 -10.97 -5.08
CA ALA A 75 -3.27 -9.77 -5.79
C ALA A 75 -2.59 -8.79 -4.82
N LEU A 76 -3.25 -8.47 -3.70
CA LEU A 76 -2.70 -7.58 -2.67
C LEU A 76 -1.37 -8.12 -2.12
N GLY A 77 -1.28 -9.42 -1.83
CA GLY A 77 -0.06 -10.07 -1.37
C GLY A 77 1.09 -9.93 -2.36
N CYS A 78 0.83 -10.13 -3.66
CA CYS A 78 1.82 -9.91 -4.71
C CYS A 78 2.31 -8.45 -4.76
N HIS A 79 1.39 -7.48 -4.68
CA HIS A 79 1.74 -6.05 -4.66
C HIS A 79 2.58 -5.67 -3.44
N VAL A 80 2.20 -6.15 -2.24
CA VAL A 80 2.97 -5.94 -1.00
C VAL A 80 4.35 -6.57 -1.12
N ALA A 81 4.46 -7.81 -1.60
CA ALA A 81 5.73 -8.51 -1.75
C ALA A 81 6.67 -7.77 -2.72
N LEU A 82 6.13 -7.28 -3.84
CA LEU A 82 6.88 -6.49 -4.82
C LEU A 82 7.35 -5.16 -4.20
N ALA A 83 6.46 -4.43 -3.53
CA ALA A 83 6.79 -3.17 -2.87
C ALA A 83 7.88 -3.33 -1.80
N VAL A 84 7.80 -4.38 -0.98
CA VAL A 84 8.82 -4.69 0.04
C VAL A 84 10.14 -5.08 -0.63
N THR A 85 10.11 -5.91 -1.67
CA THR A 85 11.32 -6.35 -2.36
C THR A 85 12.06 -5.17 -2.98
N GLU A 86 11.35 -4.32 -3.73
CA GLU A 86 11.94 -3.12 -4.33
C GLU A 86 12.40 -2.11 -3.27
N GLY A 87 11.60 -1.89 -2.23
CA GLY A 87 11.95 -1.03 -1.09
C GLY A 87 13.24 -1.47 -0.40
N VAL A 88 13.37 -2.77 -0.10
CA VAL A 88 14.58 -3.33 0.51
C VAL A 88 15.78 -3.20 -0.43
N ARG A 89 15.60 -3.42 -1.74
CA ARG A 89 16.67 -3.26 -2.73
C ARG A 89 17.21 -1.82 -2.75
N VAL A 90 16.34 -0.81 -2.83
CA VAL A 90 16.77 0.59 -2.83
C VAL A 90 17.31 1.05 -1.49
N GLN A 91 16.77 0.54 -0.37
CA GLN A 91 17.30 0.79 0.97
C GLN A 91 18.73 0.26 1.13
N ARG A 92 19.04 -0.92 0.59
CA ARG A 92 20.40 -1.48 0.63
C ARG A 92 21.38 -0.66 -0.20
N ARG A 93 20.93 -0.11 -1.33
CA ARG A 93 21.79 0.65 -2.25
C ARG A 93 22.07 2.07 -1.77
N PHE A 94 21.04 2.80 -1.34
CA PHE A 94 21.14 4.25 -1.07
C PHE A 94 20.80 4.65 0.37
N GLY A 95 20.27 3.72 1.17
CA GLY A 95 19.66 4.06 2.44
C GLY A 95 20.63 4.30 3.59
N ASP A 96 20.08 4.89 4.64
CA ASP A 96 20.75 5.20 5.89
C ASP A 96 19.92 4.69 7.09
N PRO A 97 20.35 4.90 8.35
CA PRO A 97 19.60 4.42 9.51
C PRO A 97 18.19 5.02 9.64
N LEU A 98 17.96 6.26 9.19
CA LEU A 98 16.65 6.89 9.30
C LEU A 98 15.70 6.37 8.21
N SER A 99 16.16 6.20 6.97
CA SER A 99 15.33 5.57 5.92
C SER A 99 15.02 4.12 6.26
N ARG A 100 15.93 3.40 6.92
CA ARG A 100 15.66 2.06 7.45
C ARG A 100 14.53 2.05 8.46
N ARG A 101 14.49 3.04 9.38
CA ARG A 101 13.39 3.19 10.34
C ARG A 101 12.07 3.44 9.63
N TYR A 102 12.03 4.31 8.62
CA TYR A 102 10.80 4.55 7.84
C TYR A 102 10.34 3.29 7.10
N LEU A 103 11.25 2.52 6.50
CA LEU A 103 10.90 1.25 5.86
C LEU A 103 10.31 0.26 6.86
N ALA A 104 10.92 0.10 8.03
CA ALA A 104 10.43 -0.80 9.07
C ALA A 104 9.05 -0.39 9.59
N LEU A 105 8.83 0.92 9.80
CA LEU A 105 7.53 1.44 10.22
C LEU A 105 6.47 1.25 9.12
N ALA A 106 6.80 1.50 7.85
CA ALA A 106 5.90 1.27 6.72
C ALA A 106 5.49 -0.22 6.63
N MET A 107 6.45 -1.14 6.77
CA MET A 107 6.20 -2.58 6.80
C MET A 107 5.32 -2.99 7.98
N LEU A 108 5.62 -2.48 9.18
CA LEU A 108 4.82 -2.75 10.38
C LEU A 108 3.36 -2.31 10.20
N THR A 109 3.15 -1.10 9.68
CA THR A 109 1.81 -0.57 9.43
C THR A 109 1.10 -1.32 8.31
N CYS A 110 1.83 -1.79 7.29
CA CYS A 110 1.28 -2.62 6.23
C CYS A 110 0.82 -3.99 6.75
N CYS A 111 1.65 -4.64 7.58
CA CYS A 111 1.27 -5.87 8.26
C CYS A 111 0.04 -5.67 9.14
N GLY A 112 -0.02 -4.56 9.89
CA GLY A 112 -1.20 -4.18 10.68
C GLY A 112 -2.46 -4.03 9.81
N PHE A 113 -2.36 -3.31 8.69
CA PHE A 113 -3.45 -3.16 7.73
C PHE A 113 -3.96 -4.51 7.22
N VAL A 114 -3.06 -5.39 6.77
CA VAL A 114 -3.42 -6.72 6.25
C VAL A 114 -4.04 -7.59 7.34
N ALA A 115 -3.40 -7.67 8.52
CA ALA A 115 -3.87 -8.51 9.62
C ALA A 115 -5.25 -8.07 10.13
N LEU A 116 -5.45 -6.76 10.36
CA LEU A 116 -6.73 -6.22 10.81
C LEU A 116 -7.84 -6.40 9.78
N LYS A 117 -7.50 -6.38 8.49
CA LYS A 117 -8.45 -6.63 7.40
C LYS A 117 -8.83 -8.10 7.27
N LEU A 118 -7.89 -9.03 7.45
CA LEU A 118 -8.14 -10.47 7.39
C LEU A 118 -8.85 -11.00 8.65
N LEU A 119 -8.56 -10.40 9.81
CA LEU A 119 -9.09 -10.83 11.10
C LEU A 119 -10.30 -10.00 11.55
N ASP A 120 -10.93 -9.21 10.69
CA ASP A 120 -12.03 -8.32 11.09
C ASP A 120 -13.18 -9.08 11.77
N HIS A 121 -13.63 -10.19 11.17
CA HIS A 121 -14.66 -11.06 11.75
C HIS A 121 -14.25 -11.70 13.09
N PRO A 122 -13.10 -12.38 13.22
CA PRO A 122 -12.70 -12.95 14.50
C PRO A 122 -12.37 -11.87 15.55
N LEU A 123 -11.97 -10.66 15.17
CA LEU A 123 -11.70 -9.58 16.12
C LEU A 123 -12.98 -8.97 16.69
N ALA A 124 -14.10 -9.03 15.97
CA ALA A 124 -15.39 -8.48 16.41
C ALA A 124 -15.92 -9.09 17.74
N GLN A 125 -15.38 -10.22 18.19
CA GLN A 125 -15.70 -10.80 19.50
C GLN A 125 -15.19 -9.97 20.69
N TYR A 126 -14.17 -9.13 20.49
CA TYR A 126 -13.56 -8.33 21.56
C TYR A 126 -14.19 -6.93 21.65
N ARG A 127 -14.43 -6.44 22.88
CA ARG A 127 -15.10 -5.14 23.14
C ARG A 127 -14.49 -3.93 22.43
N VAL A 128 -13.17 -3.91 22.24
CA VAL A 128 -12.48 -2.81 21.52
C VAL A 128 -12.93 -2.76 20.06
N PHE A 129 -13.06 -3.93 19.43
CA PHE A 129 -13.45 -4.08 18.03
C PHE A 129 -14.97 -3.99 17.79
N GLN A 130 -15.77 -4.03 18.85
CA GLN A 130 -17.20 -3.75 18.79
C GLN A 130 -17.51 -2.26 18.70
N ARG A 131 -16.62 -1.39 19.22
CA ARG A 131 -16.74 0.08 19.13
C ARG A 131 -15.98 0.66 17.95
N LEU A 132 -14.79 0.13 17.67
CA LEU A 132 -13.93 0.53 16.55
C LEU A 132 -13.49 -0.74 15.82
N THR A 133 -14.15 -1.05 14.70
CA THR A 133 -13.97 -2.31 13.96
C THR A 133 -12.53 -2.51 13.49
N GLY A 134 -12.15 -3.76 13.20
CA GLY A 134 -10.85 -4.05 12.57
C GLY A 134 -10.71 -3.30 11.25
N HIS A 135 -11.82 -3.14 10.53
CA HIS A 135 -11.93 -2.25 9.37
C HIS A 135 -11.51 -0.81 9.67
N PHE A 136 -12.01 -0.18 10.74
CA PHE A 136 -11.58 1.17 11.14
C PHE A 136 -10.08 1.24 11.45
N TRP A 137 -9.58 0.32 12.28
CA TRP A 137 -8.16 0.30 12.66
C TRP A 137 -7.25 0.04 11.46
N SER A 138 -7.69 -0.76 10.49
CA SER A 138 -6.96 -0.99 9.24
C SER A 138 -6.76 0.31 8.46
N LYS A 139 -7.68 1.28 8.54
CA LYS A 139 -7.54 2.59 7.89
C LYS A 139 -6.56 3.51 8.59
N VAL A 140 -6.45 3.41 9.92
CA VAL A 140 -5.38 4.08 10.66
C VAL A 140 -4.02 3.53 10.21
N CYS A 141 -3.89 2.21 10.08
CA CYS A 141 -2.69 1.58 9.52
C CYS A 141 -2.41 2.02 8.08
N ASP A 142 -3.44 2.15 7.23
CA ASP A 142 -3.33 2.64 5.85
C ASP A 142 -2.70 4.06 5.81
N ILE A 143 -3.20 4.99 6.64
CA ILE A 143 -2.67 6.36 6.74
C ILE A 143 -1.19 6.38 7.14
N TYR A 144 -0.83 5.63 8.19
CA TYR A 144 0.57 5.57 8.62
C TYR A 144 1.46 4.87 7.60
N GLN A 145 0.94 3.84 6.91
CA GLN A 145 1.66 3.17 5.83
C GLN A 145 1.99 4.16 4.70
N PHE A 146 1.03 4.97 4.27
CA PHE A 146 1.28 6.05 3.32
C PHE A 146 2.35 7.01 3.82
N HIS A 147 2.17 7.54 5.03
CA HIS A 147 3.07 8.52 5.62
C HIS A 147 4.52 8.02 5.64
N PHE A 148 4.77 6.83 6.21
CA PHE A 148 6.11 6.28 6.31
C PHE A 148 6.67 5.88 4.94
N SER A 149 5.84 5.42 4.00
CA SER A 149 6.27 5.14 2.62
C SER A 149 6.75 6.42 1.91
N PHE A 150 6.01 7.53 2.04
CA PHE A 150 6.43 8.82 1.49
C PHE A 150 7.71 9.34 2.15
N CYS A 151 7.82 9.27 3.48
CA CYS A 151 9.04 9.65 4.20
C CYS A 151 10.25 8.83 3.72
N PHE A 152 10.07 7.51 3.56
CA PHE A 152 11.07 6.59 3.05
C PHE A 152 11.52 6.96 1.63
N LEU A 153 10.59 7.02 0.68
CA LEU A 153 10.87 7.27 -0.74
C LEU A 153 11.46 8.66 -0.99
N THR A 154 10.93 9.68 -0.31
CA THR A 154 11.45 11.05 -0.40
C THR A 154 12.88 11.14 0.14
N ARG A 155 13.16 10.49 1.29
CA ARG A 155 14.50 10.48 1.86
C ARG A 155 15.49 9.77 0.93
N LEU A 156 15.13 8.59 0.41
CA LEU A 156 15.99 7.87 -0.53
C LEU A 156 16.23 8.63 -1.82
N THR A 157 15.22 9.33 -2.35
CA THR A 157 15.38 10.19 -3.53
C THR A 157 16.46 11.24 -3.29
N ARG A 158 16.41 11.94 -2.14
CA ARG A 158 17.42 12.95 -1.78
C ARG A 158 18.81 12.35 -1.58
N LEU A 159 18.91 11.15 -1.00
CA LEU A 159 20.19 10.46 -0.80
C LEU A 159 20.80 9.97 -2.12
N ALA A 160 19.98 9.50 -3.05
CA ALA A 160 20.44 9.09 -4.37
C ALA A 160 20.99 10.27 -5.17
N GLN A 161 20.26 11.39 -5.21
CA GLN A 161 20.69 12.62 -5.89
C GLN A 161 22.04 13.15 -5.37
N ARG A 162 22.23 13.19 -4.05
CA ARG A 162 23.50 13.61 -3.43
C ARG A 162 24.72 12.73 -3.72
N ARG A 163 24.51 11.50 -4.20
CA ARG A 163 25.62 10.60 -4.57
C ARG A 163 26.01 10.71 -6.04
N GLU A 164 25.17 11.34 -6.85
CA GLU A 164 25.42 11.59 -8.27
C GLU A 164 26.08 12.96 -8.50
N GLU A 165 26.07 13.83 -7.49
CA GLU A 165 26.83 15.10 -7.38
C GLU A 165 28.25 14.85 -6.87
#